data_AF-A0A537M8B6-F1
#
_entry.id   AF-A0A537M8B6-F1
#
_cell.length_a   1.000
_cell.length_b   1.000
_cell.length_c   1.000
_cell.angle_alpha   90.00
_cell.angle_beta   90.00
_cell.angle_gamma   90.00
#
_symmetry.space_group_name_H-M   'P 1'
#
loop_
_entity.id
_entity.type
_entity.pdbx_description
1 polymer ?
#
loop_
_entity_poly.entity_id
_entity_poly.type
_entity_poly.pdbx_seq_one_letter_code
_entity_poly.pdbx_strand_id
1 'polypeptide(L)' 'WNMSENPAISINGGYDSSGFPIGVQIVGRRFDDLGVLGMAKAFEGLRGAQRPWPSPPK' A
#
# COMPACT_ATOMS: atom_id res chain seq x y z
N TRP A 1 0.70 5.32 14.80
CA TRP A 1 1.29 6.21 13.78
C TRP A 1 0.88 7.66 14.02
N ASN A 2 -0.39 8.06 13.86
CA ASN A 2 -0.82 9.47 13.99
C ASN A 2 -0.46 10.19 15.31
N MET A 3 -0.42 9.51 16.46
CA MET A 3 0.01 10.10 17.75
C MET A 3 1.41 9.63 18.19
N SER A 4 2.06 8.77 17.42
CA SER A 4 3.30 8.08 17.80
C SER A 4 4.48 8.34 16.85
N GLU A 5 4.25 9.15 15.79
CA GLU A 5 5.22 9.53 14.76
C GLU A 5 5.88 8.36 14.02
N ASN A 6 5.31 7.16 14.13
CA ASN A 6 5.81 6.01 13.36
C ASN A 6 5.57 6.24 11.86
N PRO A 7 6.57 5.97 11.00
CA PRO A 7 6.40 6.00 9.57
C PRO A 7 5.36 4.96 9.16
N ALA A 8 4.45 5.37 8.28
CA ALA A 8 3.37 4.53 7.77
C ALA A 8 3.14 4.80 6.29
N ILE A 9 2.87 3.75 5.52
CA ILE A 9 2.53 3.84 4.10
C ILE A 9 1.29 3.01 3.82
N SER A 10 0.43 3.52 2.94
CA SER A 10 -0.73 2.81 2.43
C SER A 10 -0.49 2.46 0.96
N ILE A 11 -0.67 1.19 0.63
CA ILE A 11 -0.51 0.66 -0.74
C ILE A 11 -1.71 -0.21 -1.10
N ASN A 12 -2.02 -0.31 -2.38
CA ASN A 12 -3.07 -1.23 -2.83
C ASN A 12 -2.60 -2.67 -2.55
N GLY A 13 -3.44 -3.48 -1.90
CA GLY A 13 -3.19 -4.89 -1.56
C GLY A 13 -3.77 -5.88 -2.56
N GLY A 14 -4.66 -5.44 -3.44
CA GLY A 14 -5.40 -6.26 -4.38
C GLY A 14 -6.84 -5.81 -4.50
N TYR A 15 -7.68 -6.70 -5.01
CA TYR A 15 -9.11 -6.45 -5.19
C TYR A 15 -9.89 -7.61 -4.60
N ASP A 16 -11.07 -7.31 -4.06
CA ASP A 16 -12.02 -8.36 -3.69
C ASP A 16 -12.66 -9.01 -4.94
N SER A 17 -13.53 -10.00 -4.71
CA SER A 17 -14.26 -10.69 -5.78
C SER A 17 -15.17 -9.78 -6.61
N SER A 18 -15.62 -8.67 -6.03
CA SER A 18 -16.48 -7.67 -6.66
C SER A 18 -15.68 -6.57 -7.38
N GLY A 19 -14.35 -6.59 -7.25
CA GLY A 19 -13.44 -5.64 -7.89
C GLY A 19 -13.16 -4.36 -7.07
N PHE A 20 -13.52 -4.30 -5.79
CA PHE A 20 -13.17 -3.18 -4.92
C PHE A 20 -11.72 -3.25 -4.48
N PRO A 21 -10.97 -2.12 -4.47
CA PRO A 21 -9.58 -2.09 -4.03
C PRO A 21 -9.50 -2.31 -2.51
N ILE A 22 -8.61 -3.20 -2.10
CA ILE A 22 -8.27 -3.44 -0.70
C ILE A 22 -6.95 -2.72 -0.40
N GLY A 23 -6.91 -1.89 0.65
CA GLY A 23 -5.69 -1.22 1.09
C GLY A 23 -4.89 -2.08 2.08
N VAL A 24 -3.56 -2.00 1.99
CA VAL A 24 -2.62 -2.56 2.97
C VAL A 24 -1.84 -1.41 3.58
N GLN A 25 -1.82 -1.35 4.92
CA GLN A 25 -1.07 -0.34 5.65
C GLN A 25 0.14 -1.00 6.33
N ILE A 26 1.33 -0.50 6.00
CA ILE A 26 2.59 -0.93 6.60
C ILE A 26 3.02 0.17 7.57
N VAL A 27 3.30 -0.21 8.82
CA VAL A 27 3.75 0.72 9.87
C VAL A 27 5.09 0.24 10.41
N GLY A 28 6.09 1.12 10.37
CA GLY A 28 7.44 0.83 10.81
C GLY A 28 7.75 1.30 12.22
N ARG A 29 8.97 1.01 12.66
CA ARG A 29 9.54 1.62 13.87
C ARG A 29 9.79 3.10 13.62
N ARG A 30 9.79 3.92 14.68
CA ARG A 30 10.05 5.36 14.58
C ARG A 30 11.40 5.61 13.89
N PHE A 31 11.42 6.54 12.93
CA PHE A 31 12.58 6.90 12.09
C PHE A 31 13.08 5.82 11.12
N ASP A 32 12.31 4.74 10.91
CA ASP A 32 12.63 3.68 9.95
C ASP A 32 11.88 3.85 8.62
N ASP A 33 11.90 5.06 8.08
CA ASP A 33 11.20 5.42 6.83
C ASP A 33 11.71 4.58 5.64
N LEU A 34 13.02 4.35 5.56
CA LEU A 34 13.63 3.51 4.52
C LEU A 34 13.18 2.04 4.64
N GLY A 35 13.04 1.50 5.85
CA GLY A 35 12.51 0.16 6.06
C GLY A 35 11.06 0.04 5.61
N VAL A 36 10.23 1.04 5.90
CA VAL A 36 8.82 1.09 5.45
C VAL A 36 8.73 1.16 3.93
N LEU A 37 9.54 2.00 3.27
CA LEU A 37 9.58 2.11 1.81
C LEU A 37 10.10 0.82 1.16
N GLY A 38 11.14 0.20 1.73
CA GLY A 38 11.68 -1.08 1.24
C GLY A 38 10.66 -2.20 1.32
N MET A 39 9.91 -2.28 2.42
CA MET A 39 8.84 -3.27 2.59
C MET A 39 7.69 -3.02 1.61
N ALA A 40 7.29 -1.77 1.39
CA ALA A 40 6.28 -1.43 0.39
C ALA A 40 6.73 -1.87 -1.02
N LYS A 41 7.99 -1.60 -1.38
CA LYS A 41 8.54 -2.00 -2.68
C LYS A 41 8.58 -3.53 -2.85
N ALA A 42 8.99 -4.25 -1.80
CA ALA A 42 8.98 -5.71 -1.82
C ALA A 42 7.56 -6.27 -1.98
N PHE A 43 6.59 -5.70 -1.27
CA PHE A 43 5.19 -6.08 -1.39
C PHE A 43 4.63 -5.81 -2.79
N GLU A 44 4.95 -4.67 -3.40
CA GLU A 44 4.57 -4.37 -4.79
C GLU A 44 5.08 -5.43 -5.78
N GLY A 45 6.30 -5.92 -5.58
CA GLY A 45 6.89 -6.98 -6.40
C GLY A 45 6.20 -8.34 -6.25
N LEU A 46 5.68 -8.65 -5.06
CA LEU A 46 5.09 -9.96 -4.74
C LEU A 46 3.57 -10.04 -5.00
N ARG A 47 2.85 -8.92 -4.90
CA ARG A 47 1.39 -8.84 -4.99
C ARG A 47 0.81 -9.18 -6.38
N GLY A 48 1.62 -9.11 -7.43
CA GLY A 48 1.18 -9.32 -8.82
C GLY A 48 0.62 -8.06 -9.49
N ALA A 49 0.13 -8.23 -10.72
CA ALA A 49 -0.27 -7.12 -11.59
C ALA A 49 -1.48 -6.32 -11.05
N GLN A 50 -1.51 -5.04 -11.38
CA GLN A 50 -2.60 -4.13 -11.03
C GLN A 50 -3.59 -3.92 -12.16
N ARG A 51 -4.83 -3.60 -11.79
CA ARG A 51 -5.82 -3.15 -12.77
C ARG A 51 -5.42 -1.78 -13.31
N PRO A 52 -5.81 -1.45 -14.55
CA PRO A 52 -5.65 -0.10 -15.07
C PRO A 52 -6.32 0.92 -14.15
N TRP A 53 -5.81 2.15 -14.18
CA TRP A 53 -6.47 3.26 -13.49
C TRP A 53 -7.92 3.41 -14.01
N PRO A 54 -8.93 3.58 -13.14
CA PRO A 54 -10.28 3.88 -13.58
C PRO A 54 -10.29 5.11 -14.51
N SER A 55 -11.00 4.97 -15.62
CA SER A 55 -11.24 6.08 -16.54
C SER A 55 -12.46 6.88 -16.07
N PRO A 56 -12.48 8.21 -16.26
CA PRO A 56 -13.68 9.00 -16.01
C PRO A 56 -14.88 8.44 -16.80
N PRO A 57 -16.11 8.50 -16.24
CA PRO A 57 -17.30 8.20 -17.03
C PRO A 57 -17.38 9.14 -18.24
N LYS A 58 -17.87 8.63 -19.37
CA LYS A 58 -18.14 9.43 -20.58
C LYS A 58 -19.33 10.37 -20.36
#